data_AF-A0A2T4Z2V5-F1
#
_entry.id   AF-A0A2T4Z2V5-F1
#
_cell.length_a   1.000
_cell.length_b   1.000
_cell.length_c   1.000
_cell.angle_alpha   90.00
_cell.angle_beta   90.00
_cell.angle_gamma   90.00
#
_symmetry.space_group_name_H-M   'P 1'
#
loop_
_entity.id
_entity.type
_entity.pdbx_description
1 polymer ?
#
loop_
_entity_poly.entity_id
_entity_poly.type
_entity_poly.pdbx_seq_one_letter_code
_entity_poly.pdbx_strand_id
1 'polypeptide(L)' 'MGSSAVFQIAELDQRIERLRAEMREVSDRAASAAGNASEERLSDMLASQEEQLRELIAAREKVVAQG' A
#
# COMPACT_ATOMS: atom_id res chain seq x y z
N MET A 1 9.62 5.65 26.70
CA MET A 1 9.87 5.01 25.39
C MET A 1 8.66 5.04 24.43
N GLY A 2 7.45 5.42 24.86
CA GLY A 2 6.24 5.38 23.99
C GLY A 2 6.13 6.43 22.87
N SER A 3 6.85 7.56 22.91
CA SER A 3 6.67 8.62 21.90
C SER A 3 7.24 8.28 20.52
N SER A 4 8.21 7.37 20.43
CA SER A 4 8.85 6.97 19.16
C SER A 4 8.03 5.93 18.41
N ALA A 5 7.48 4.94 19.11
CA ALA A 5 6.63 3.92 18.51
C ALA A 5 5.32 4.51 17.95
N VAL A 6 4.68 5.44 18.68
CA VAL A 6 3.48 6.14 18.21
C VAL A 6 3.75 6.92 16.92
N PHE A 7 4.90 7.61 16.83
CA PHE A 7 5.29 8.34 15.63
C PHE A 7 5.55 7.40 14.45
N GLN A 8 6.24 6.28 14.68
CA GLN A 8 6.51 5.27 13.65
C GLN A 8 5.21 4.62 13.13
N ILE A 9 4.26 4.31 14.01
CA ILE A 9 2.94 3.78 13.62
C ILE A 9 2.20 4.80 12.77
N ALA A 10 2.18 6.08 13.17
CA ALA A 10 1.52 7.14 12.42
C ALA A 10 2.14 7.34 11.02
N GLU A 11 3.47 7.25 10.90
CA GLU A 11 4.15 7.33 9.60
C GLU A 11 3.79 6.13 8.70
N LEU A 12 3.77 4.92 9.27
CA LEU A 12 3.38 3.71 8.55
C LEU A 12 1.91 3.78 8.10
N ASP A 13 1.01 4.25 8.96
CA ASP A 13 -0.41 4.45 8.62
C ASP A 13 -0.57 5.45 7.48
N GLN A 14 0.15 6.58 7.50
CA GLN A 14 0.12 7.54 6.40
C GLN A 14 0.68 6.98 5.07
N ARG A 15 1.67 6.10 5.13
CA ARG A 15 2.20 5.41 3.93
C ARG A 15 1.19 4.39 3.40
N ILE A 16 0.60 3.58 4.29
CA ILE A 16 -0.44 2.60 3.95
C ILE A 16 -1.63 3.28 3.27
N GLU A 17 -2.12 4.38 3.84
CA GLU A 17 -3.28 5.09 3.28
C GLU A 17 -2.98 5.72 1.92
N ARG A 18 -1.79 6.29 1.72
CA ARG A 18 -1.37 6.78 0.40
C ARG A 18 -1.28 5.67 -0.63
N LEU A 19 -0.62 4.56 -0.30
CA LEU A 19 -0.49 3.42 -1.20
C LEU A 19 -1.85 2.82 -1.57
N ARG A 20 -2.78 2.71 -0.61
CA ARG A 20 -4.15 2.27 -0.87
C ARG A 20 -4.91 3.21 -1.80
N ALA A 21 -4.73 4.53 -1.66
CA ALA A 21 -5.34 5.50 -2.56
C ALA A 21 -4.77 5.38 -3.98
N GLU A 22 -3.45 5.25 -4.11
CA GLU A 22 -2.78 5.03 -5.39
C GLU A 22 -3.28 3.75 -6.07
N MET A 23 -3.38 2.65 -5.32
CA MET A 23 -3.91 1.38 -5.84
C MET A 23 -5.34 1.52 -6.36
N ARG A 24 -6.22 2.24 -5.65
CA ARG A 24 -7.60 2.49 -6.12
C ARG A 24 -7.61 3.25 -7.44
N GLU A 25 -6.79 4.29 -7.58
CA GLU A 25 -6.68 5.02 -8.85
C GLU A 25 -6.19 4.12 -9.99
N VAL A 26 -5.24 3.23 -9.72
CA VAL A 26 -4.71 2.29 -10.71
C VAL A 26 -5.77 1.27 -11.09
N SER A 27 -6.52 0.74 -10.13
CA SER A 27 -7.64 -0.17 -10.40
C SER A 27 -8.73 0.50 -11.24
N ASP A 28 -9.09 1.76 -10.96
CA ASP A 28 -10.07 2.51 -11.74
C ASP A 28 -9.59 2.74 -13.19
N ARG A 29 -8.30 3.04 -13.36
CA ARG A 29 -7.67 3.15 -14.68
C ARG A 29 -7.64 1.81 -15.42
N ALA A 30 -7.37 0.71 -14.72
CA ALA A 30 -7.36 -0.64 -15.29
C ALA A 30 -8.76 -1.05 -15.77
N ALA A 31 -9.79 -0.82 -14.96
CA ALA A 31 -11.18 -1.04 -15.34
C ALA A 31 -11.59 -0.23 -16.57
N SER A 32 -11.07 0.99 -16.70
CA SER A 32 -11.30 1.85 -17.86
C SER A 32 -10.50 1.45 -19.11
N ALA A 33 -9.40 0.70 -18.95
CA ALA A 33 -8.48 0.29 -20.02
C ALA A 33 -8.66 -1.15 -20.50
N ALA A 34 -9.73 -1.83 -20.06
CA ALA A 34 -9.99 -3.24 -20.31
C ALA A 34 -9.88 -3.63 -21.80
N GLY A 35 -9.15 -4.73 -22.07
CA GLY A 35 -8.94 -5.30 -23.40
C GLY A 35 -7.68 -4.85 -24.13
N ASN A 36 -6.85 -4.00 -23.53
CA ASN A 36 -5.65 -3.42 -24.15
C ASN A 36 -4.35 -3.88 -23.47
N ALA A 37 -3.20 -3.77 -24.15
CA ALA A 37 -1.88 -4.03 -23.56
C ALA A 37 -1.55 -3.19 -22.31
N SER A 38 -2.33 -2.13 -22.05
CA SER A 38 -2.24 -1.35 -20.81
C SER A 38 -2.82 -2.08 -19.61
N GLU A 39 -3.79 -2.99 -19.79
CA GLU A 39 -4.41 -3.75 -18.70
C GLU A 39 -3.40 -4.67 -17.99
N GLU A 40 -2.61 -5.43 -18.76
CA GLU A 40 -1.57 -6.32 -18.22
C GLU A 40 -0.54 -5.53 -17.40
N ARG A 41 -0.05 -4.41 -17.93
CA ARG A 41 0.89 -3.53 -17.21
C ARG A 41 0.29 -2.92 -15.94
N LEU A 42 -0.99 -2.54 -15.97
CA LEU A 42 -1.68 -2.01 -14.79
C LEU A 42 -1.90 -3.12 -13.75
N SER A 43 -2.16 -4.35 -14.18
CA SER A 43 -2.27 -5.52 -13.32
C SER A 43 -0.95 -5.87 -12.63
N ASP A 44 0.17 -5.88 -13.37
CA ASP A 44 1.50 -6.10 -12.79
C ASP A 44 1.87 -5.02 -11.77
N MET A 45 1.53 -3.78 -12.08
CA MET A 45 1.77 -2.64 -11.20
C MET A 45 0.93 -2.73 -9.92
N LEU A 46 -0.33 -3.20 -10.01
CA LEU A 46 -1.17 -3.47 -8.84
C LEU A 46 -0.58 -4.60 -7.98
N ALA A 47 -0.14 -5.70 -8.59
CA ALA A 47 0.46 -6.81 -7.85
C ALA A 47 1.72 -6.38 -7.07
N SER A 48 2.55 -5.52 -7.66
CA SER A 48 3.72 -4.95 -6.96
C SER A 48 3.30 -4.05 -5.79
N GLN A 49 2.27 -3.21 -5.96
CA GLN A 49 1.78 -2.35 -4.88
C GLN A 49 1.08 -3.14 -3.77
N GLU A 50 0.40 -4.25 -4.10
CA GLU A 50 -0.17 -5.16 -3.10
C GLU A 50 0.90 -5.77 -2.20
N GLU A 51 2.03 -6.17 -2.76
CA GLU A 51 3.13 -6.73 -1.97
C GLU A 51 3.75 -5.66 -1.05
N GLN A 52 3.99 -4.44 -1.57
CA GLN A 52 4.45 -3.32 -0.75
C GLN A 52 3.47 -3.00 0.39
N LEU A 53 2.15 -3.08 0.13
CA LEU A 53 1.14 -2.88 1.14
C LEU A 53 1.21 -3.94 2.24
N ARG A 54 1.42 -5.21 1.89
CA ARG A 54 1.62 -6.30 2.86
C ARG A 54 2.85 -6.06 3.72
N GLU A 55 3.96 -5.65 3.13
CA GLU A 55 5.19 -5.34 3.85
C GLU A 55 4.99 -4.19 4.85
N LEU A 56 4.32 -3.11 4.44
CA LEU A 56 4.01 -1.98 5.31
C LEU A 56 3.10 -2.35 6.48
N ILE A 57 2.08 -3.18 6.23
CA ILE A 57 1.19 -3.70 7.28
C ILE A 57 2.00 -4.56 8.27
N ALA A 58 2.83 -5.48 7.78
CA ALA A 58 3.65 -6.32 8.63
C ALA A 58 4.66 -5.50 9.45
N ALA A 59 5.23 -4.43 8.87
CA ALA A 59 6.10 -3.50 9.59
C ALA A 59 5.34 -2.78 10.72
N ARG A 60 4.12 -2.31 10.43
CA ARG A 60 3.25 -1.68 11.43
C ARG A 60 2.92 -2.62 12.58
N GLU A 61 2.53 -3.85 12.25
CA GLU A 61 2.23 -4.88 13.26
C GLU A 61 3.43 -5.19 14.14
N LYS A 62 4.64 -5.25 13.58
CA LYS A 62 5.87 -5.41 14.36
C LYS A 62 6.11 -4.26 15.33
N VAL A 63 5.90 -3.01 14.91
CA VAL A 63 6.05 -1.84 15.79
C VAL A 63 5.00 -1.86 16.89
N VAL A 64 3.75 -2.20 16.57
CA VAL A 64 2.66 -2.34 17.55
C VAL A 64 2.96 -3.45 18.56
N ALA A 65 3.50 -4.58 18.13
CA ALA A 65 3.82 -5.71 19.02
C ALA A 65 5.04 -5.45 19.94
N GLN A 66 5.85 -4.43 19.63
CA GLN A 66 7.06 -4.06 20.39
C GLN A 66 6.85 -2.87 21.35
N GLY A 67 5.77 -2.11 21.21
CA GLY A 67 5.45 -0.91 21.99
C GLY A 67 4.53 -1.19 23.17
#